data_AF-A0A1B2LZ71-F1
#
_entry.id   AF-A0A1B2LZ71-F1
#
_cell.length_a   1.000
_cell.length_b   1.000
_cell.length_c   1.000
_cell.angle_alpha   90.00
_cell.angle_beta   90.00
_cell.angle_gamma   90.00
#
_symmetry.space_group_name_H-M   'P 1'
#
loop_
_entity.id
_entity.type
_entity.pdbx_description
1 polymer ?
#
loop_
_entity_poly.entity_id
_entity_poly.type
_entity_poly.pdbx_seq_one_letter_code
_entity_poly.pdbx_strand_id
1 'polypeptide(L)'
;MKDKSKWFVYKQSNGKQVGCFRLKPFSNIECSKALGMLMLRKNILGIEGTGFYQEFIKIIAEHVIQDWENITLQFTDKHGFETEKYTPENAYQLMACGDIGTELAVWIIDKAKSI
;
A
#
# COMPACT_ATOMS: atom_id res chain seq x y z
N MET A 1 -5.59 24.83 2.54
CA MET A 1 -5.81 23.68 3.45
C MET A 1 -6.12 22.46 2.60
N LYS A 2 -5.32 21.38 2.65
CA LYS A 2 -5.68 20.11 1.99
C LYS A 2 -6.93 19.56 2.66
N ASP A 3 -7.95 19.25 1.89
CA ASP A 3 -9.24 18.73 2.38
C ASP A 3 -9.01 17.40 3.14
N LYS A 4 -9.19 17.42 4.47
CA LYS A 4 -8.95 16.26 5.34
C LYS A 4 -10.04 15.19 5.23
N SER A 5 -11.15 15.47 4.53
CA SER A 5 -12.28 14.54 4.35
C SER A 5 -11.96 13.25 3.57
N LYS A 6 -10.78 13.17 2.95
CA LYS A 6 -10.34 12.02 2.11
C LYS A 6 -9.22 11.17 2.73
N TRP A 7 -8.91 11.37 4.01
CA TRP A 7 -7.88 10.61 4.71
C TRP A 7 -8.50 9.44 5.49
N PHE A 8 -7.96 8.25 5.27
CA PHE A 8 -8.35 7.03 5.95
C PHE A 8 -7.32 6.69 7.02
N VAL A 9 -7.79 6.43 8.23
CA VAL A 9 -6.92 6.10 9.36
C VAL A 9 -6.76 4.59 9.44
N TYR A 10 -5.52 4.12 9.35
CA TYR A 10 -5.18 2.74 9.66
C TYR A 10 -4.91 2.59 11.16
N LYS A 11 -5.58 1.59 11.76
CA LYS A 11 -5.37 1.17 13.15
C LYS A 11 -5.04 -0.31 13.14
N GLN A 12 -4.04 -0.67 13.92
CA GLN A 12 -3.74 -2.08 14.20
C GLN A 12 -4.90 -2.73 14.98
N SER A 13 -4.90 -4.06 14.99
CA SER A 13 -5.84 -4.87 15.77
C SER A 13 -5.90 -4.52 17.27
N ASN A 14 -4.82 -3.96 17.84
CA ASN A 14 -4.78 -3.47 19.23
C ASN A 14 -5.35 -2.04 19.41
N GLY A 15 -5.90 -1.43 18.37
CA GLY A 15 -6.47 -0.08 18.36
C GLY A 15 -5.44 1.05 18.21
N LYS A 16 -4.14 0.76 18.16
CA LYS A 16 -3.09 1.76 17.95
C LYS A 16 -3.19 2.33 16.54
N GLN A 17 -3.31 3.65 16.44
CA GLN A 17 -3.25 4.33 15.16
C GLN A 17 -1.83 4.26 14.62
N VAL A 18 -1.72 3.84 13.36
CA VAL A 18 -0.45 3.61 12.69
C VAL A 18 -0.18 4.66 11.63
N GLY A 19 -1.20 5.16 10.93
CA GLY A 19 -1.00 6.18 9.90
C GLY A 19 -2.30 6.64 9.27
N CYS A 20 -2.22 7.77 8.58
CA CYS A 20 -3.30 8.30 7.76
C CYS A 20 -2.92 8.17 6.28
N PHE A 21 -3.81 7.64 5.47
CA PHE A 21 -3.58 7.38 4.05
C PHE A 21 -4.63 8.06 3.21
N ARG A 22 -4.20 8.65 2.10
CA ARG A 22 -5.10 9.11 1.05
C ARG A 22 -5.04 8.11 -0.09
N LEU A 23 -6.19 7.57 -0.48
CA LEU A 23 -6.28 6.46 -1.43
C LEU A 23 -7.08 6.84 -2.68
N LYS A 24 -6.69 6.30 -3.84
CA LYS A 24 -7.52 6.24 -5.04
C LYS A 24 -8.42 5.00 -4.97
N PRO A 25 -9.59 5.01 -5.65
CA PRO A 25 -10.36 3.80 -5.87
C PRO A 25 -9.51 2.72 -6.54
N PHE A 26 -9.73 1.46 -6.15
CA PHE A 26 -9.03 0.32 -6.74
C PHE A 26 -9.32 0.18 -8.25
N SER A 27 -10.53 0.61 -8.66
CA SER A 27 -11.00 0.64 -10.04
C SER A 27 -10.38 1.76 -10.90
N ASN A 28 -9.41 2.52 -10.39
CA ASN A 28 -8.80 3.58 -11.18
C ASN A 28 -8.08 3.00 -12.42
N ILE A 29 -8.07 3.79 -13.50
CA ILE A 29 -7.63 3.34 -14.84
C ILE A 29 -6.16 2.93 -14.84
N GLU A 30 -5.30 3.64 -14.12
CA GLU A 30 -3.85 3.35 -14.06
C GLU A 30 -3.59 2.02 -13.36
N CYS A 31 -4.21 1.80 -12.21
CA CYS A 31 -4.17 0.55 -11.46
C CYS A 31 -4.70 -0.62 -12.30
N SER A 32 -5.85 -0.44 -12.96
CA SER A 32 -6.46 -1.48 -13.78
C SER A 32 -5.57 -1.89 -14.96
N LYS A 33 -4.90 -0.93 -15.62
CA LYS A 33 -3.94 -1.20 -16.70
C LYS A 33 -2.72 -1.96 -16.17
N ALA A 34 -2.15 -1.51 -15.06
CA ALA A 34 -0.97 -2.15 -14.47
C ALA A 34 -1.26 -3.58 -14.01
N LEU A 35 -2.42 -3.82 -13.38
CA LEU A 35 -2.89 -5.16 -13.01
C LEU A 35 -3.12 -6.04 -14.23
N GLY A 36 -3.71 -5.51 -15.30
CA GLY A 36 -3.86 -6.23 -16.56
C GLY A 36 -2.51 -6.68 -17.13
N MET A 37 -1.51 -5.79 -17.13
CA MET A 37 -0.14 -6.13 -17.56
C MET A 37 0.51 -7.18 -16.65
N LEU A 38 0.31 -7.11 -15.34
CA LEU A 38 0.81 -8.13 -14.42
C LEU A 38 0.17 -9.49 -14.68
N MET A 39 -1.14 -9.55 -14.92
CA MET A 39 -1.83 -10.81 -15.25
C MET A 39 -1.36 -11.40 -16.59
N LEU A 40 -1.11 -10.55 -17.60
CA LEU A 40 -0.49 -11.01 -18.85
C LEU A 40 0.91 -11.58 -18.61
N ARG A 41 1.75 -10.89 -17.82
CA ARG A 41 3.09 -11.39 -17.47
C ARG A 41 3.03 -12.69 -16.68
N LYS A 42 2.08 -12.85 -15.75
CA LYS A 42 1.84 -14.13 -15.07
C LYS A 42 1.56 -15.26 -16.06
N ASN A 43 0.65 -15.02 -17.00
CA ASN A 43 0.21 -16.06 -17.94
C ASN A 43 1.25 -16.37 -19.03
N ILE A 44 2.01 -15.38 -19.50
CA ILE A 44 2.96 -15.53 -20.61
C ILE A 44 4.36 -15.91 -20.11
N LEU A 45 4.82 -15.29 -19.02
CA LEU A 45 6.17 -15.43 -18.49
C LEU A 45 6.25 -16.34 -17.26
N GLY A 46 5.11 -16.84 -16.76
CA GLY A 46 5.08 -17.73 -15.60
C GLY A 46 5.49 -17.06 -14.28
N ILE A 47 5.28 -15.74 -14.14
CA ILE A 47 5.56 -15.04 -12.88
C ILE A 47 4.55 -15.50 -11.82
N GLU A 48 5.05 -16.18 -10.80
CA GLU A 48 4.24 -16.77 -9.72
C GLU A 48 4.82 -16.49 -8.33
N GLY A 49 4.07 -16.89 -7.30
CA GLY A 49 4.47 -16.82 -5.90
C GLY A 49 4.93 -15.42 -5.48
N THR A 50 6.10 -15.35 -4.86
CA THR A 50 6.69 -14.12 -4.32
C THR A 50 6.92 -13.06 -5.39
N GLY A 51 7.32 -13.45 -6.60
CA GLY A 51 7.57 -12.49 -7.69
C GLY A 51 6.27 -11.80 -8.14
N PHE A 52 5.17 -12.55 -8.22
CA PHE A 52 3.85 -11.96 -8.50
C PHE A 52 3.42 -11.03 -7.36
N TYR A 53 3.60 -11.45 -6.11
CA TYR A 53 3.23 -10.67 -4.94
C TYR A 53 3.98 -9.33 -4.88
N GLN A 54 5.29 -9.33 -5.11
CA GLN A 54 6.11 -8.11 -5.09
C GLN A 54 5.65 -7.10 -6.15
N GLU A 55 5.43 -7.55 -7.39
CA GLU A 55 4.92 -6.69 -8.46
C GLU A 55 3.51 -6.17 -8.15
N PHE A 56 2.66 -7.01 -7.54
CA PHE A 56 1.33 -6.59 -7.13
C PHE A 56 1.39 -5.49 -6.06
N ILE A 57 2.18 -5.65 -5.01
CA ILE A 57 2.34 -4.62 -3.95
C ILE A 57 2.93 -3.33 -4.52
N LYS A 58 3.86 -3.43 -5.47
CA LYS A 58 4.41 -2.27 -6.17
C LYS A 58 3.33 -1.50 -6.92
N ILE A 59 2.43 -2.19 -7.62
CA ILE A 59 1.27 -1.56 -8.29
C ILE A 59 0.36 -0.85 -7.28
N ILE A 60 0.10 -1.45 -6.12
CA ILE A 60 -0.70 -0.81 -5.06
C ILE A 60 -0.01 0.46 -4.55
N ALA A 61 1.30 0.39 -4.30
CA ALA A 61 2.09 1.53 -3.88
C ALA A 61 1.99 2.66 -4.91
N GLU A 62 2.24 2.40 -6.19
CA GLU A 62 2.30 3.41 -7.25
C GLU A 62 0.91 4.00 -7.60
N HIS A 63 -0.13 3.19 -7.62
CA HIS A 63 -1.40 3.56 -8.25
C HIS A 63 -2.59 3.66 -7.29
N VAL A 64 -2.50 3.14 -6.07
CA VAL A 64 -3.61 3.19 -5.10
C VAL A 64 -3.33 4.24 -4.03
N ILE A 65 -2.09 4.34 -3.53
CA ILE A 65 -1.74 5.32 -2.49
C ILE A 65 -1.47 6.68 -3.17
N GLN A 66 -2.13 7.73 -2.69
CA GLN A 66 -1.93 9.11 -3.17
C GLN A 66 -0.96 9.88 -2.28
N ASP A 67 -1.08 9.71 -0.97
CA ASP A 67 -0.33 10.45 0.04
C ASP A 67 -0.46 9.73 1.39
N TRP A 68 0.44 10.01 2.33
CA TRP A 68 0.36 9.51 3.71
C TRP A 68 0.82 10.56 4.73
N GLU A 69 0.39 10.42 5.98
CA GLU A 69 0.83 11.27 7.09
C GLU A 69 0.87 10.46 8.40
N ASN A 70 1.77 10.84 9.30
CA ASN A 70 1.87 10.30 10.66
C ASN A 70 2.07 8.77 10.71
N ILE A 71 2.84 8.21 9.77
CA ILE A 71 3.19 6.79 9.81
C ILE A 71 4.09 6.52 11.01
N THR A 72 3.65 5.64 11.89
CA THR A 72 4.35 5.19 13.08
C THR A 72 4.36 3.66 13.09
N LEU A 73 5.21 3.09 12.23
CA LEU A 73 5.44 1.65 12.19
C LEU A 73 6.75 1.34 12.90
N GLN A 74 6.64 0.77 14.10
CA GLN A 74 7.77 0.22 14.82
C GLN A 74 8.07 -1.16 14.22
N PHE A 75 8.92 -1.18 13.19
CA PHE A 75 9.57 -2.43 12.81
C PHE A 75 10.65 -2.73 13.84
N THR A 76 10.74 -3.99 14.25
CA THR A 76 11.50 -4.45 15.41
C THR A 76 13.03 -4.27 15.33
N ASP A 77 13.57 -3.60 14.32
CA ASP A 77 15.01 -3.32 14.18
C ASP A 77 15.30 -1.83 13.98
N LYS A 78 15.36 -1.08 15.09
CA LYS A 78 16.07 0.20 15.32
C LYS A 78 15.91 1.38 14.33
N HIS A 79 15.17 1.27 13.25
CA HIS A 79 14.84 2.37 12.35
C HIS A 79 13.34 2.37 12.16
N GLY A 80 12.64 3.07 13.05
CA GLY A 80 11.26 3.43 12.79
C GLY A 80 11.18 4.24 11.50
N PHE A 81 10.09 4.11 10.75
CA PHE A 81 9.77 5.08 9.71
C PHE A 81 9.35 6.37 10.41
N GLU A 82 10.31 7.21 10.82
CA GLU A 82 10.03 8.56 11.28
C GLU A 82 9.54 9.38 10.09
N THR A 83 8.22 9.49 9.95
CA THR A 83 7.51 10.49 9.12
C THR A 83 8.23 10.92 7.84
N GLU A 84 8.60 9.95 7.00
CA GLU A 84 9.06 10.27 5.66
C GLU A 84 7.87 10.69 4.79
N LYS A 85 8.09 11.63 3.88
CA LYS A 85 7.10 11.97 2.86
C LYS A 85 6.80 10.74 2.02
N TYR A 86 5.55 10.61 1.59
CA TYR A 86 5.12 9.52 0.74
C TYR A 86 5.93 9.47 -0.56
N THR A 87 6.41 8.28 -0.88
CA THR A 87 6.88 7.89 -2.22
C THR A 87 6.35 6.48 -2.53
N PRO A 88 6.19 6.10 -3.81
CA PRO A 88 5.84 4.72 -4.13
C PRO A 88 6.86 3.70 -3.57
N GLU A 89 8.14 4.07 -3.53
CA GLU A 89 9.22 3.19 -3.06
C GLU A 89 9.10 2.91 -1.56
N ASN A 90 9.02 3.95 -0.72
CA ASN A 90 8.89 3.72 0.72
C ASN A 90 7.55 3.08 1.09
N ALA A 91 6.49 3.31 0.32
CA ALA A 91 5.21 2.62 0.51
C ALA A 91 5.27 1.14 0.13
N TYR A 92 5.98 0.80 -0.95
CA TYR A 92 6.28 -0.59 -1.29
C TYR A 92 7.07 -1.27 -0.17
N GLN A 93 8.16 -0.65 0.28
CA GLN A 93 9.00 -1.19 1.36
C GLN A 93 8.18 -1.42 2.64
N LEU A 94 7.31 -0.46 2.99
CA LEU A 94 6.43 -0.55 4.14
C LEU A 94 5.48 -1.75 4.06
N MET A 95 4.81 -1.93 2.93
CA MET A 95 3.86 -3.03 2.71
C MET A 95 4.54 -4.39 2.55
N ALA A 96 5.78 -4.42 2.08
CA ALA A 96 6.57 -5.63 1.95
C ALA A 96 7.24 -6.06 3.28
N CYS A 97 7.19 -5.22 4.32
CA CYS A 97 7.92 -5.45 5.56
C CYS A 97 7.10 -6.28 6.58
N GLY A 98 7.39 -7.58 6.63
CA GLY A 98 6.87 -8.48 7.66
C GLY A 98 5.34 -8.57 7.71
N ASP A 99 4.83 -9.09 8.82
CA ASP A 99 3.40 -9.35 8.98
C ASP A 99 2.59 -8.05 9.04
N ILE A 100 3.13 -7.00 9.67
CA ILE A 100 2.45 -5.71 9.80
C ILE A 100 2.33 -5.01 8.44
N GLY A 101 3.36 -5.10 7.60
CA GLY A 101 3.31 -4.58 6.23
C GLY A 101 2.24 -5.29 5.39
N THR A 102 2.13 -6.61 5.58
CA THR A 102 1.10 -7.43 4.90
C THR A 102 -0.31 -7.06 5.37
N GLU A 103 -0.53 -6.90 6.68
CA GLU A 103 -1.82 -6.45 7.24
C GLU A 103 -2.21 -5.07 6.69
N LEU A 104 -1.24 -4.14 6.62
CA LEU A 104 -1.44 -2.83 6.03
C LEU A 104 -1.82 -2.91 4.55
N ALA A 105 -1.12 -3.73 3.76
CA ALA A 105 -1.42 -3.89 2.34
C ALA A 105 -2.85 -4.37 2.11
N VAL A 106 -3.29 -5.39 2.87
CA VAL A 106 -4.67 -5.90 2.81
C VAL A 106 -5.66 -4.79 3.15
N TRP A 107 -5.42 -4.05 4.24
CA TRP A 107 -6.28 -2.94 4.62
C TRP A 107 -6.37 -1.85 3.55
N ILE A 108 -5.26 -1.46 2.93
CA ILE A 108 -5.24 -0.45 1.85
C ILE A 108 -6.09 -0.92 0.67
N ILE A 109 -5.92 -2.18 0.25
CA ILE A 109 -6.65 -2.74 -0.89
C ILE A 109 -8.14 -2.78 -0.59
N ASP A 110 -8.55 -3.31 0.56
CA ASP A 110 -9.95 -3.41 0.92
C ASP A 110 -10.58 -2.04 1.09
N LYS A 111 -9.85 -1.08 1.66
CA LYS A 111 -10.33 0.28 1.77
C LYS A 111 -10.52 0.91 0.40
N ALA A 112 -9.54 0.75 -0.50
CA ALA A 112 -9.61 1.27 -1.86
C ALA A 112 -10.74 0.65 -2.71
N LYS A 113 -11.15 -0.59 -2.42
CA LYS A 113 -12.33 -1.20 -3.06
C LYS A 113 -13.67 -0.65 -2.55
N SER A 114 -13.68 -0.02 -1.37
CA SER A 114 -14.88 0.57 -0.76
C SER A 114 -15.10 2.05 -1.09
N ILE A 115 -14.20 2.65 -1.87
CA ILE A 115 -14.29 4.03 -2.37
C ILE A 115 -14.95 4.00 -3.75
#